data_AF-A0A8C1YGU9-F1
#
_entry.id   AF-A0A8C1YGU9-F1
#
_cell.length_a   1.000
_cell.length_b   1.000
_cell.length_c   1.000
_cell.angle_alpha   90.00
_cell.angle_beta   90.00
_cell.angle_gamma   90.00
#
_symmetry.space_group_name_H-M   'P 1'
#
loop_
_entity.id
_entity.type
_entity.pdbx_description
1 polymer ?
#
loop_
_entity_poly.entity_id
_entity_poly.type
_entity_poly.pdbx_seq_one_letter_code
_entity_poly.pdbx_strand_id
1 'polypeptide(L)'
;LSLVKAGLALTLFGGCQKYVDDKNRIPIRGDPHILIVGDPGLGKSQMLQAVCNVAPRGVYVCGNTTTTSGLTVSLSRDSGSGDYALEAGALVLGDQGICCIDEFDKMGSQHQALLEAMEQQSISLAKAGIVCTLPARTSIIAAANPVGGHYNKAKTVSENLKMGSALLSRFDLVFILLDTPNEDHDHLLSEHVMALRAGKSGAVSSAAVTRYSTQESSISILEVSSEKPLADTLKLVPGEAFDPIPHQLLRKYVGYARHYVHPTLSAEAVQVLQDFYLELRKQNQTADSTPITTRQLESLIRLTEARARVELREKATQSDAEDVVEIMKHSLADTYSDEFGRLDFDRSQLGSGMSNRSKVKKFVTALNRLAERTSKSMFEFQELRQLAKDLQIQVVDFEGFIGALNEQGYLLKKGHRTYQLQTI
;
A
#
# COMPACT_ATOMS: atom_id res chain seq x y z
N LEU A 1 -3.35 -10.10 -6.46
CA LEU A 1 -2.57 -10.65 -5.31
C LEU A 1 -1.11 -11.01 -5.66
N SER A 2 -0.78 -11.47 -6.87
CA SER A 2 0.60 -11.90 -7.20
C SER A 2 1.65 -10.79 -7.01
N LEU A 3 1.37 -9.56 -7.47
CA LEU A 3 2.26 -8.42 -7.28
C LEU A 3 2.43 -8.01 -5.81
N VAL A 4 1.41 -8.22 -4.97
CA VAL A 4 1.48 -8.00 -3.52
C VAL A 4 2.46 -9.00 -2.90
N LYS A 5 2.37 -10.28 -3.29
CA LYS A 5 3.32 -11.32 -2.86
C LYS A 5 4.75 -11.01 -3.35
N ALA A 6 4.89 -10.51 -4.57
CA ALA A 6 6.19 -10.07 -5.11
C ALA A 6 6.78 -8.94 -4.26
N GLY A 7 6.00 -7.89 -3.96
CA GLY A 7 6.44 -6.82 -3.05
C GLY A 7 6.87 -7.34 -1.68
N LEU A 8 6.06 -8.21 -1.05
CA LEU A 8 6.40 -8.83 0.24
C LEU A 8 7.69 -9.66 0.16
N ALA A 9 7.90 -10.38 -0.94
CA ALA A 9 9.15 -11.11 -1.18
C ALA A 9 10.34 -10.14 -1.29
N LEU A 10 10.23 -9.05 -2.07
CA LEU A 10 11.29 -8.04 -2.15
C LEU A 10 11.64 -7.48 -0.77
N THR A 11 10.67 -7.26 0.11
CA THR A 11 10.93 -6.81 1.49
C THR A 11 11.65 -7.85 2.34
N LEU A 12 11.38 -9.14 2.15
CA LEU A 12 12.14 -10.22 2.80
C LEU A 12 13.64 -10.14 2.48
N PHE A 13 13.97 -9.92 1.21
CA PHE A 13 15.36 -9.81 0.79
C PHE A 13 15.97 -8.45 1.12
N GLY A 14 15.22 -7.35 1.04
CA GLY A 14 15.67 -5.99 1.30
C GLY A 14 16.70 -5.46 0.30
N GLY A 15 16.95 -4.16 0.31
CA GLY A 15 18.01 -3.50 -0.47
C GLY A 15 19.36 -3.46 0.26
N CYS A 16 20.32 -2.72 -0.26
CA CYS A 16 21.65 -2.57 0.35
C CYS A 16 21.70 -1.37 1.31
N GLN A 17 22.22 -1.58 2.52
CA GLN A 17 22.54 -0.46 3.40
C GLN A 17 23.75 0.29 2.83
N LYS A 18 23.62 1.60 2.65
CA LYS A 18 24.69 2.47 2.12
C LYS A 18 25.02 3.55 3.13
N TYR A 19 26.12 4.27 2.88
CA TYR A 19 26.55 5.42 3.67
C TYR A 19 26.80 6.60 2.74
N VAL A 20 26.43 7.82 3.18
CA VAL A 20 26.57 9.04 2.38
C VAL A 20 28.04 9.37 2.09
N ASP A 21 28.92 9.14 3.06
CA ASP A 21 30.36 9.38 2.97
C ASP A 21 31.11 8.42 3.91
N ASP A 22 32.29 7.98 3.51
CA ASP A 22 33.16 7.05 4.26
C ASP A 22 33.59 7.66 5.61
N LYS A 23 33.62 9.00 5.70
CA LYS A 23 34.10 9.73 6.87
C LYS A 23 33.04 9.93 7.95
N ASN A 24 31.83 10.37 7.57
CA ASN A 24 30.76 10.68 8.53
C ASN A 24 29.80 9.51 8.78
N ARG A 25 29.89 8.41 7.99
CA ARG A 25 29.09 7.18 8.13
C ARG A 25 27.61 7.42 8.42
N ILE A 26 27.01 8.42 7.78
CA ILE A 26 25.57 8.68 7.89
C ILE A 26 24.87 7.53 7.16
N PRO A 27 24.11 6.66 7.86
CA PRO A 27 23.49 5.50 7.25
C PRO A 27 22.34 5.95 6.35
N ILE A 28 22.27 5.35 5.16
CA ILE A 28 21.12 5.42 4.26
C ILE A 28 20.41 4.08 4.39
N ARG A 29 19.12 4.14 4.75
CA ARG A 29 18.25 2.96 4.87
C ARG A 29 18.28 2.15 3.59
N GLY A 30 18.56 0.85 3.70
CA GLY A 30 18.47 -0.12 2.60
C GLY A 30 17.17 -0.95 2.59
N ASP A 31 16.51 -1.06 3.74
CA ASP A 31 15.33 -1.89 3.92
C ASP A 31 14.05 -1.16 3.46
N PRO A 32 13.24 -1.75 2.55
CA PRO A 32 11.95 -1.19 2.18
C PRO A 32 10.89 -1.50 3.25
N HIS A 33 9.88 -0.65 3.34
CA HIS A 33 8.67 -0.84 4.15
C HIS A 33 7.43 -0.95 3.25
N ILE A 34 6.48 -1.79 3.67
CA ILE A 34 5.23 -2.01 2.93
C ILE A 34 4.04 -1.74 3.85
N LEU A 35 3.02 -1.09 3.31
CA LEU A 35 1.70 -0.96 3.92
C LEU A 35 0.68 -1.70 3.06
N ILE A 36 -0.11 -2.58 3.66
CA ILE A 36 -1.26 -3.24 3.03
C ILE A 36 -2.52 -2.67 3.65
N VAL A 37 -3.30 -1.98 2.83
CA VAL A 37 -4.62 -1.44 3.19
C VAL A 37 -5.66 -2.33 2.53
N GLY A 38 -6.76 -2.62 3.22
CA GLY A 38 -7.90 -3.21 2.54
C GLY A 38 -9.03 -3.58 3.47
N ASP A 39 -10.13 -4.02 2.88
CA ASP A 39 -11.32 -4.41 3.62
C ASP A 39 -11.03 -5.62 4.54
N PRO A 40 -11.76 -5.77 5.68
CA PRO A 40 -11.67 -6.94 6.54
C PRO A 40 -11.93 -8.24 5.75
N GLY A 41 -11.27 -9.33 6.15
CA GLY A 41 -11.48 -10.64 5.50
C GLY A 41 -10.57 -10.95 4.32
N LEU A 42 -9.84 -9.97 3.77
CA LEU A 42 -8.93 -10.17 2.62
C LEU A 42 -7.59 -10.87 2.93
N GLY A 43 -7.48 -11.57 4.07
CA GLY A 43 -6.29 -12.36 4.41
C GLY A 43 -5.02 -11.58 4.77
N LYS A 44 -5.10 -10.27 5.05
CA LYS A 44 -3.95 -9.41 5.37
C LYS A 44 -3.11 -9.93 6.55
N SER A 45 -3.75 -10.27 7.67
CA SER A 45 -3.07 -10.82 8.85
C SER A 45 -2.38 -12.16 8.55
N GLN A 46 -2.99 -13.00 7.70
CA GLN A 46 -2.39 -14.27 7.26
C GLN A 46 -1.14 -14.03 6.40
N MET A 47 -1.14 -13.01 5.53
CA MET A 47 0.05 -12.62 4.78
C MET A 47 1.17 -12.16 5.72
N LEU A 48 0.86 -11.31 6.72
CA LEU A 48 1.84 -10.88 7.71
C LEU A 48 2.45 -12.05 8.49
N GLN A 49 1.61 -13.00 8.94
CA GLN A 49 2.08 -14.19 9.64
C GLN A 49 2.93 -15.09 8.75
N ALA A 50 2.55 -15.28 7.49
CA ALA A 50 3.35 -16.04 6.53
C ALA A 50 4.74 -15.42 6.34
N VAL A 51 4.81 -14.10 6.16
CA VAL A 51 6.09 -13.39 6.02
C VAL A 51 6.92 -13.47 7.30
N CYS A 52 6.31 -13.26 8.46
CA CYS A 52 6.98 -13.37 9.76
C CYS A 52 7.56 -14.78 9.99
N ASN A 53 6.85 -15.83 9.55
CA ASN A 53 7.31 -17.21 9.65
C ASN A 53 8.46 -17.53 8.68
N VAL A 54 8.54 -16.85 7.54
CA VAL A 54 9.62 -17.08 6.56
C VAL A 54 10.86 -16.24 6.89
N ALA A 55 10.70 -15.07 7.51
CA ALA A 55 11.80 -14.18 7.87
C ALA A 55 12.82 -14.88 8.79
N PRO A 56 14.14 -14.66 8.59
CA PRO A 56 15.18 -15.14 9.53
C PRO A 56 14.98 -14.63 10.95
N ARG A 57 14.52 -13.38 11.08
CA ARG A 57 14.12 -12.73 12.33
C ARG A 57 12.80 -11.99 12.10
N GLY A 58 11.68 -12.68 12.34
CA GLY A 58 10.35 -12.11 12.24
C GLY A 58 9.80 -11.77 13.61
N VAL A 59 9.31 -10.54 13.80
CA VAL A 59 8.56 -10.11 14.98
C VAL A 59 7.17 -9.72 14.52
N TYR A 60 6.14 -10.29 15.15
CA TYR A 60 4.73 -9.97 14.87
C TYR A 60 4.13 -9.21 16.04
N VAL A 61 3.44 -8.12 15.73
CA VAL A 61 2.88 -7.19 16.70
C VAL A 61 1.49 -6.77 16.25
N CYS A 62 0.56 -6.62 17.20
CA CYS A 62 -0.78 -6.09 16.93
C CYS A 62 -0.91 -4.66 17.46
N GLY A 63 -1.35 -3.73 16.62
CA GLY A 63 -1.47 -2.31 16.95
C GLY A 63 -2.33 -2.03 18.19
N ASN A 64 -3.38 -2.82 18.40
CA ASN A 64 -4.29 -2.69 19.55
C ASN A 64 -3.63 -3.01 20.91
N THR A 65 -2.75 -4.01 20.95
CA THR A 65 -2.14 -4.49 22.21
C THR A 65 -0.82 -3.83 22.53
N THR A 66 -0.34 -2.97 21.64
CA THR A 66 1.04 -2.51 21.66
C THR A 66 1.17 -1.08 22.15
N THR A 67 2.07 -0.87 23.10
CA THR A 67 2.42 0.44 23.63
C THR A 67 3.69 0.97 22.97
N THR A 68 3.95 2.28 23.07
CA THR A 68 5.20 2.87 22.59
C THR A 68 6.42 2.15 23.17
N SER A 69 6.42 1.88 24.48
CA SER A 69 7.48 1.13 25.16
C SER A 69 7.64 -0.30 24.62
N GLY A 70 6.52 -0.97 24.29
CA GLY A 70 6.53 -2.32 23.71
C GLY A 70 7.07 -2.37 22.28
N LEU A 71 7.01 -1.26 21.53
CA LEU A 71 7.64 -1.14 20.21
C LEU A 71 9.11 -0.77 20.30
N THR A 72 9.43 0.16 21.21
CA THR A 72 10.76 0.77 21.29
C THR A 72 11.62 0.12 22.35
N VAL A 73 11.80 0.80 23.47
CA VAL A 73 12.70 0.43 24.55
C VAL A 73 12.09 0.97 25.84
N SER A 74 11.97 0.11 26.85
CA SER A 74 11.64 0.52 28.22
C SER A 74 12.88 0.48 29.11
N LEU A 75 12.81 1.25 30.19
CA LEU A 75 13.72 1.13 31.33
C LEU A 75 12.94 0.48 32.46
N SER A 76 13.41 -0.68 32.91
CA SER A 76 12.97 -1.28 34.15
C SER A 76 14.03 -1.07 35.23
N ARG A 77 13.60 -0.94 36.48
CA ARG A 77 14.53 -0.84 37.61
C ARG A 77 14.63 -2.21 38.24
N ASP A 78 15.83 -2.75 38.31
CA ASP A 78 16.07 -4.00 39.00
C ASP A 78 15.85 -3.80 40.51
N SER A 79 15.06 -4.69 41.11
CA SER A 79 14.67 -4.60 42.51
C SER A 79 15.81 -5.02 43.46
N GLY A 80 16.78 -5.79 42.96
CA GLY A 80 17.93 -6.26 43.74
C GLY A 80 19.08 -5.27 43.76
N SER A 81 19.56 -4.86 42.58
CA SER A 81 20.70 -3.92 42.45
C SER A 81 20.29 -2.45 42.58
N GLY A 82 19.03 -2.11 42.29
CA GLY A 82 18.60 -0.73 42.15
C GLY A 82 19.03 -0.06 40.84
N ASP A 83 19.75 -0.80 39.98
CA ASP A 83 20.21 -0.34 38.66
C ASP A 83 19.06 -0.34 37.65
N TYR A 84 19.18 0.49 36.62
CA TYR A 84 18.25 0.51 35.51
C TYR A 84 18.70 -0.47 34.41
N ALA A 85 17.81 -1.38 34.03
CA ALA A 85 17.97 -2.30 32.92
C ALA A 85 17.18 -1.82 31.69
N LEU A 86 17.73 -2.03 30.50
CA LEU A 86 17.06 -1.76 29.24
C LEU A 86 16.28 -2.99 28.79
N GLU A 87 15.00 -2.80 28.48
CA GLU A 87 14.13 -3.81 27.92
C GLU A 87 13.85 -3.45 26.45
N ALA A 88 14.31 -4.31 25.55
CA ALA A 88 14.10 -4.14 24.12
C ALA A 88 12.67 -4.47 23.72
N GLY A 89 12.02 -3.53 23.02
CA GLY A 89 10.72 -3.72 22.38
C GLY A 89 10.85 -4.36 20.99
N ALA A 90 9.71 -4.52 20.33
CA ALA A 90 9.58 -5.29 19.10
C ALA A 90 10.52 -4.85 17.96
N LEU A 91 10.72 -3.55 17.75
CA LEU A 91 11.55 -3.03 16.66
C LEU A 91 13.03 -3.34 16.87
N VAL A 92 13.50 -3.26 18.12
CA VAL A 92 14.88 -3.59 18.49
C VAL A 92 15.12 -5.09 18.44
N LEU A 93 14.16 -5.89 18.89
CA LEU A 93 14.20 -7.36 18.78
C LEU A 93 14.24 -7.82 17.31
N GLY A 94 13.57 -7.07 16.43
CA GLY A 94 13.51 -7.28 14.98
C GLY A 94 14.67 -6.71 14.17
N ASP A 95 15.75 -6.21 14.79
CA ASP A 95 16.93 -5.70 14.08
C ASP A 95 17.49 -6.72 13.07
N GLN A 96 17.80 -6.24 11.85
CA GLN A 96 18.17 -7.00 10.65
C GLN A 96 17.11 -8.00 10.13
N GLY A 97 15.87 -7.86 10.58
CA GLY A 97 14.75 -8.72 10.23
C GLY A 97 13.54 -7.97 9.70
N ILE A 98 12.36 -8.50 10.04
CA ILE A 98 11.07 -7.91 9.70
C ILE A 98 10.24 -7.74 10.97
N CYS A 99 9.63 -6.56 11.11
CA CYS A 99 8.57 -6.29 12.07
C CYS A 99 7.23 -6.19 11.32
N CYS A 100 6.37 -7.19 11.50
CA CYS A 100 5.00 -7.18 11.00
C CYS A 100 4.09 -6.50 12.02
N ILE A 101 3.32 -5.50 11.60
CA ILE A 101 2.37 -4.77 12.46
C ILE A 101 0.96 -4.93 11.88
N ASP A 102 0.11 -5.69 12.56
CA ASP A 102 -1.31 -5.80 12.23
C ASP A 102 -2.12 -4.70 12.92
N GLU A 103 -3.32 -4.42 12.42
CA GLU A 103 -4.22 -3.37 12.93
C GLU A 103 -3.51 -2.02 13.09
N PHE A 104 -2.71 -1.65 12.09
CA PHE A 104 -1.91 -0.43 12.09
C PHE A 104 -2.79 0.84 12.23
N ASP A 105 -4.04 0.78 11.77
CA ASP A 105 -5.08 1.82 11.94
C ASP A 105 -5.51 2.08 13.39
N LYS A 106 -5.24 1.14 14.29
CA LYS A 106 -5.57 1.26 15.71
C LYS A 106 -4.48 1.91 16.55
N MET A 107 -3.29 2.09 15.98
CA MET A 107 -2.21 2.80 16.66
C MET A 107 -2.51 4.30 16.69
N GLY A 108 -2.29 4.92 17.84
CA GLY A 108 -2.41 6.36 18.05
C GLY A 108 -1.04 7.02 18.15
N SER A 109 -0.64 7.37 19.37
CA SER A 109 0.64 8.05 19.63
C SER A 109 1.88 7.20 19.30
N GLN A 110 1.72 5.88 19.18
CA GLN A 110 2.80 4.94 18.85
C GLN A 110 3.41 5.21 17.47
N HIS A 111 2.68 5.84 16.54
CA HIS A 111 3.21 6.19 15.22
C HIS A 111 4.45 7.08 15.30
N GLN A 112 4.57 7.95 16.32
CA GLN A 112 5.72 8.83 16.48
C GLN A 112 7.02 8.05 16.66
N ALA A 113 6.97 6.95 17.42
CA ALA A 113 8.12 6.06 17.61
C ALA A 113 8.55 5.35 16.33
N LEU A 114 7.61 5.11 15.41
CA LEU A 114 7.92 4.50 14.12
C LEU A 114 8.65 5.45 13.18
N LEU A 115 8.40 6.77 13.27
CA LEU A 115 9.00 7.75 12.35
C LEU A 115 10.53 7.75 12.40
N GLU A 116 11.09 7.62 13.60
CA GLU A 116 12.53 7.53 13.83
C GLU A 116 13.08 6.19 13.32
N ALA A 117 12.47 5.07 13.76
CA ALA A 117 12.91 3.74 13.38
C ALA A 117 12.84 3.50 11.85
N MET A 118 11.78 3.96 11.19
CA MET A 118 11.62 3.82 9.74
C MET A 118 12.62 4.66 8.94
N GLU A 119 13.02 5.83 9.43
CA GLU A 119 13.91 6.72 8.66
C GLU A 119 15.38 6.44 8.97
N GLN A 120 15.72 6.39 10.27
CA GLN A 120 17.09 6.31 10.76
C GLN A 120 17.56 4.88 11.04
N GLN A 121 16.63 3.91 11.07
CA GLN A 121 16.92 2.52 11.45
C GLN A 121 17.55 2.39 12.85
N SER A 122 17.19 3.32 13.75
CA SER A 122 17.64 3.36 15.13
C SER A 122 16.57 3.97 16.02
N ILE A 123 16.68 3.71 17.32
CA ILE A 123 15.79 4.26 18.34
C ILE A 123 16.66 4.92 19.41
N SER A 124 16.46 6.21 19.62
CA SER A 124 17.10 6.98 20.68
C SER A 124 16.26 6.97 21.95
N LEU A 125 16.93 6.76 23.08
CA LEU A 125 16.33 6.78 24.41
C LEU A 125 17.11 7.75 25.29
N ALA A 126 16.40 8.69 25.91
CA ALA A 126 16.94 9.62 26.89
C ALA A 126 16.03 9.68 28.12
N LYS A 127 16.32 8.86 29.14
CA LYS A 127 15.47 8.75 30.34
C LYS A 127 16.27 8.26 31.54
N ALA A 128 15.92 8.75 32.74
CA ALA A 128 16.56 8.38 34.00
C ALA A 128 18.10 8.53 34.00
N GLY A 129 18.62 9.55 33.31
CA GLY A 129 20.06 9.79 33.18
C GLY A 129 20.78 8.90 32.15
N ILE A 130 20.08 7.95 31.52
CA ILE A 130 20.62 7.10 30.46
C ILE A 130 20.26 7.72 29.11
N VAL A 131 21.28 7.95 28.29
CA VAL A 131 21.16 8.38 26.90
C VAL A 131 21.85 7.34 26.02
N CYS A 132 21.08 6.62 25.21
CA CYS A 132 21.61 5.60 24.32
C CYS A 132 20.80 5.52 23.02
N THR A 133 21.45 5.03 21.96
CA THR A 133 20.81 4.74 20.68
C THR A 133 20.93 3.25 20.41
N LEU A 134 19.81 2.59 20.17
CA LEU A 134 19.77 1.16 19.85
C LEU A 134 19.45 0.96 18.37
N PRO A 135 20.12 0.00 17.69
CA PRO A 135 19.84 -0.30 16.29
C PRO A 135 18.46 -0.95 16.14
N ALA A 136 17.74 -0.55 15.10
CA ALA A 136 16.43 -1.07 14.72
C ALA A 136 16.33 -1.17 13.19
N ARG A 137 17.32 -1.82 12.55
CA ARG A 137 17.44 -2.00 11.09
C ARG A 137 16.46 -3.08 10.62
N THR A 138 15.18 -2.80 10.75
CA THR A 138 14.09 -3.74 10.46
C THR A 138 13.22 -3.21 9.35
N SER A 139 12.82 -4.08 8.42
CA SER A 139 11.74 -3.79 7.50
C SER A 139 10.41 -3.81 8.26
N ILE A 140 9.51 -2.89 7.93
CA ILE A 140 8.18 -2.82 8.54
C ILE A 140 7.18 -3.20 7.48
N ILE A 141 6.36 -4.21 7.80
CA ILE A 141 5.23 -4.60 6.96
C ILE A 141 3.98 -4.40 7.81
N ALA A 142 3.19 -3.40 7.45
CA ALA A 142 2.01 -3.01 8.19
C ALA A 142 0.74 -3.46 7.44
N ALA A 143 -0.27 -3.92 8.18
CA ALA A 143 -1.61 -4.11 7.66
C ALA A 143 -2.57 -3.15 8.37
N ALA A 144 -3.41 -2.47 7.60
CA ALA A 144 -4.38 -1.51 8.09
C ALA A 144 -5.76 -1.76 7.48
N ASN A 145 -6.81 -1.45 8.23
CA ASN A 145 -8.17 -1.43 7.72
C ASN A 145 -8.63 0.03 7.49
N PRO A 146 -9.40 0.30 6.42
CA PRO A 146 -10.00 1.61 6.20
C PRO A 146 -11.03 1.94 7.28
N VAL A 147 -11.21 3.22 7.54
CA VAL A 147 -12.20 3.73 8.50
C VAL A 147 -13.61 3.39 8.01
N GLY A 148 -14.37 2.70 8.86
CA GLY A 148 -15.71 2.24 8.53
C GLY A 148 -15.76 0.84 7.90
N GLY A 149 -14.60 0.17 7.75
CA GLY A 149 -14.52 -1.21 7.30
C GLY A 149 -14.51 -1.41 5.78
N HIS A 150 -14.73 -0.36 5.00
CA HIS A 150 -14.66 -0.42 3.54
C HIS A 150 -13.84 0.73 2.96
N TYR A 151 -12.99 0.43 2.00
CA TYR A 151 -12.16 1.42 1.34
C TYR A 151 -12.99 2.29 0.41
N ASN A 152 -13.01 3.60 0.68
CA ASN A 152 -13.74 4.55 -0.15
C ASN A 152 -12.81 5.16 -1.20
N LYS A 153 -13.02 4.81 -2.48
CA LYS A 153 -12.26 5.34 -3.62
C LYS A 153 -12.39 6.85 -3.82
N ALA A 154 -13.45 7.47 -3.29
CA ALA A 154 -13.63 8.93 -3.34
C ALA A 154 -12.81 9.68 -2.29
N LYS A 155 -12.12 8.97 -1.38
CA LYS A 155 -11.25 9.56 -0.36
C LYS A 155 -9.80 9.20 -0.63
N THR A 156 -8.89 10.06 -0.19
CA THR A 156 -7.45 9.75 -0.24
C THR A 156 -7.11 8.60 0.70
N VAL A 157 -5.97 7.93 0.49
CA VAL A 157 -5.47 6.89 1.43
C VAL A 157 -5.32 7.45 2.84
N SER A 158 -4.83 8.69 2.98
CA SER A 158 -4.66 9.36 4.28
C SER A 158 -6.00 9.55 5.00
N GLU A 159 -7.05 9.95 4.29
CA GLU A 159 -8.40 10.09 4.85
C GLU A 159 -9.05 8.74 5.16
N ASN A 160 -8.85 7.73 4.30
CA ASN A 160 -9.33 6.37 4.53
C ASN A 160 -8.69 5.76 5.79
N LEU A 161 -7.44 6.09 6.12
CA LEU A 161 -6.73 5.54 7.28
C LEU A 161 -6.69 6.44 8.52
N LYS A 162 -7.06 7.72 8.41
CA LYS A 162 -6.83 8.75 9.45
C LYS A 162 -5.37 8.84 9.90
N MET A 163 -4.42 8.70 8.97
CA MET A 163 -2.99 8.80 9.26
C MET A 163 -2.32 9.96 8.53
N GLY A 164 -1.30 10.54 9.15
CA GLY A 164 -0.56 11.66 8.57
C GLY A 164 0.24 11.28 7.33
N SER A 165 0.26 12.16 6.33
CA SER A 165 1.03 11.99 5.08
C SER A 165 2.53 11.75 5.32
N ALA A 166 3.09 12.31 6.40
CA ALA A 166 4.47 12.10 6.80
C ALA A 166 4.78 10.61 7.06
N LEU A 167 3.87 9.88 7.71
CA LEU A 167 4.05 8.45 7.97
C LEU A 167 3.87 7.64 6.69
N LEU A 168 2.81 7.93 5.92
CA LEU A 168 2.53 7.26 4.65
C LEU A 168 3.70 7.38 3.66
N SER A 169 4.33 8.55 3.58
CA SER A 169 5.49 8.78 2.70
C SER A 169 6.76 7.98 3.06
N ARG A 170 6.79 7.31 4.22
CA ARG A 170 7.93 6.46 4.63
C ARG A 170 7.78 5.01 4.20
N PHE A 171 6.58 4.60 3.78
CA PHE A 171 6.36 3.32 3.13
C PHE A 171 6.79 3.40 1.67
N ASP A 172 7.59 2.43 1.24
CA ASP A 172 8.10 2.33 -0.12
C ASP A 172 7.00 1.80 -1.05
N LEU A 173 6.13 0.90 -0.57
CA LEU A 173 4.94 0.42 -1.28
C LEU A 173 3.69 0.50 -0.38
N VAL A 174 2.58 0.93 -0.96
CA VAL A 174 1.24 0.90 -0.36
C VAL A 174 0.33 0.09 -1.27
N PHE A 175 -0.07 -1.10 -0.86
CA PHE A 175 -1.01 -1.94 -1.59
C PHE A 175 -2.42 -1.73 -1.06
N ILE A 176 -3.38 -1.48 -1.95
CA ILE A 176 -4.80 -1.41 -1.61
C ILE A 176 -5.47 -2.68 -2.12
N LEU A 177 -6.07 -3.43 -1.20
CA LEU A 177 -6.83 -4.64 -1.49
C LEU A 177 -8.30 -4.29 -1.35
N LEU A 178 -9.02 -4.39 -2.46
CA LEU A 178 -10.46 -4.15 -2.51
C LEU A 178 -11.19 -5.47 -2.61
N ASP A 179 -12.29 -5.59 -1.88
CA ASP A 179 -13.22 -6.70 -2.04
C ASP A 179 -14.12 -6.41 -3.24
N THR A 180 -13.79 -6.98 -4.39
CA THR A 180 -14.59 -6.86 -5.60
C THR A 180 -15.22 -8.22 -5.91
N PRO A 181 -16.56 -8.34 -5.89
CA PRO A 181 -17.25 -9.58 -6.24
C PRO A 181 -16.84 -10.05 -7.63
N ASN A 182 -16.37 -11.29 -7.75
CA ASN A 182 -15.95 -11.87 -9.02
C ASN A 182 -16.18 -13.37 -8.97
N GLU A 183 -17.16 -13.84 -9.73
CA GLU A 183 -17.62 -15.24 -9.70
C GLU A 183 -16.48 -16.25 -9.92
N ASP A 184 -15.57 -15.98 -10.86
CA ASP A 184 -14.45 -16.87 -11.15
C ASP A 184 -13.46 -16.93 -9.98
N HIS A 185 -13.10 -15.78 -9.41
CA HIS A 185 -12.20 -15.72 -8.26
C HIS A 185 -12.82 -16.30 -7.00
N ASP A 186 -14.10 -16.02 -6.75
CA ASP A 186 -14.85 -16.50 -5.60
C ASP A 186 -15.02 -18.02 -5.66
N HIS A 187 -15.27 -18.56 -6.85
CA HIS A 187 -15.29 -20.01 -7.09
C HIS A 187 -13.93 -20.64 -6.73
N LEU A 188 -12.82 -20.13 -7.28
CA LEU A 188 -11.48 -20.65 -7.01
C LEU A 188 -11.11 -20.57 -5.52
N LEU A 189 -11.46 -19.45 -4.86
CA LEU A 189 -11.21 -19.27 -3.43
C LEU A 189 -12.02 -20.27 -2.60
N SER A 190 -13.31 -20.46 -2.94
CA SER A 190 -14.19 -21.38 -2.23
C SER A 190 -13.68 -22.82 -2.33
N GLU A 191 -13.27 -23.27 -3.51
CA GLU A 191 -12.69 -24.59 -3.74
C GLU A 191 -11.43 -24.79 -2.91
N HIS A 192 -10.53 -23.81 -2.90
CA HIS A 192 -9.30 -23.85 -2.11
C HIS A 192 -9.57 -23.95 -0.61
N VAL A 193 -10.50 -23.14 -0.07
CA VAL A 193 -10.87 -23.16 1.34
C VAL A 193 -11.50 -24.50 1.74
N MET A 194 -12.37 -25.06 0.88
CA MET A 194 -12.98 -26.37 1.11
C MET A 194 -11.95 -27.49 1.09
N ALA A 195 -10.99 -27.45 0.15
CA ALA A 195 -9.91 -28.43 0.07
C ALA A 195 -9.03 -28.44 1.33
N LEU A 196 -8.70 -27.25 1.86
CA LEU A 196 -7.96 -27.11 3.12
C LEU A 196 -8.72 -27.71 4.31
N ARG A 197 -10.03 -27.43 4.42
CA ARG A 197 -10.87 -27.94 5.52
C ARG A 197 -11.11 -29.45 5.42
N ALA A 198 -11.17 -30.01 4.22
CA ALA A 198 -11.35 -31.43 3.99
C ALA A 198 -10.12 -32.29 4.36
N GLY A 199 -9.04 -31.69 4.91
CA GLY A 199 -7.87 -32.42 5.39
C GLY A 199 -7.01 -33.01 4.29
N LYS A 200 -7.23 -32.64 3.02
CA LYS A 200 -6.39 -33.08 1.87
C LYS A 200 -5.01 -32.40 1.84
N SER A 201 -4.43 -32.06 2.99
CA SER A 201 -3.18 -31.28 3.14
C SER A 201 -1.95 -31.87 2.44
N GLY A 202 -1.95 -33.17 2.08
CA GLY A 202 -0.84 -33.79 1.34
C GLY A 202 -0.81 -33.53 -0.16
N ALA A 203 -1.86 -32.94 -0.75
CA ALA A 203 -2.00 -32.78 -2.21
C ALA A 203 -2.39 -31.37 -2.68
N VAL A 204 -2.39 -30.36 -1.80
CA VAL A 204 -2.94 -29.01 -2.13
C VAL A 204 -1.91 -27.98 -2.54
N SER A 205 -0.76 -28.40 -3.08
CA SER A 205 -0.02 -27.53 -4.02
C SER A 205 -0.59 -27.62 -5.43
N SER A 206 -1.39 -28.64 -5.73
CA SER A 206 -2.16 -28.75 -6.96
C SER A 206 -3.63 -28.46 -6.69
N ALA A 207 -4.01 -27.17 -6.66
CA ALA A 207 -5.27 -26.79 -7.28
C ALA A 207 -5.07 -26.90 -8.80
N ALA A 208 -4.84 -28.12 -9.26
CA ALA A 208 -4.82 -28.45 -10.68
C ALA A 208 -6.26 -28.31 -11.15
N VAL A 209 -6.51 -27.18 -11.82
CA VAL A 209 -7.65 -26.96 -12.69
C VAL A 209 -7.68 -28.14 -13.69
N THR A 210 -8.41 -29.19 -13.36
CA THR A 210 -8.70 -30.26 -14.31
C THR A 210 -9.85 -29.78 -15.19
N ARG A 211 -9.57 -28.88 -16.12
CA ARG A 211 -10.52 -28.60 -17.21
C ARG A 211 -10.41 -29.75 -18.20
N TYR A 212 -11.44 -30.60 -18.24
CA TYR A 212 -11.73 -31.41 -19.40
C TYR A 212 -12.04 -30.47 -20.57
N SER A 213 -11.03 -30.22 -21.41
CA SER A 213 -11.17 -29.60 -22.71
C SER A 213 -10.27 -30.38 -23.67
N THR A 214 -10.90 -31.32 -24.37
CA THR A 214 -10.40 -31.88 -25.61
C THR A 214 -10.14 -30.75 -26.61
N GLN A 215 -8.87 -30.45 -26.85
CA GLN A 215 -8.27 -30.25 -28.17
C GLN A 215 -6.76 -29.99 -28.00
N GLU A 216 -5.96 -30.97 -28.42
CA GLU A 216 -4.52 -30.85 -28.55
C GLU A 216 -4.20 -29.69 -29.50
N SER A 217 -3.36 -28.77 -29.06
CA SER A 217 -2.66 -27.84 -29.94
C SER A 217 -1.21 -27.81 -29.48
N SER A 218 -0.39 -28.51 -30.26
CA SER A 218 1.06 -28.58 -30.17
C SER A 218 1.66 -27.17 -30.25
N ILE A 219 2.14 -26.65 -29.12
CA ILE A 219 2.91 -25.40 -29.08
C ILE A 219 4.38 -25.72 -29.29
N SER A 220 4.88 -25.24 -30.42
CA SER A 220 6.26 -25.25 -30.89
C SER A 220 7.22 -24.54 -29.92
N ILE A 221 8.37 -25.17 -29.69
CA ILE A 221 9.44 -24.82 -28.72
C ILE A 221 10.33 -23.62 -29.17
N LEU A 222 9.95 -22.83 -30.18
CA LEU A 222 10.84 -21.80 -30.74
C LEU A 222 10.06 -20.55 -31.19
N GLU A 223 10.09 -19.49 -30.37
CA GLU A 223 9.89 -18.06 -30.73
C GLU A 223 10.04 -17.21 -29.44
N VAL A 224 11.24 -16.69 -29.13
CA VAL A 224 11.71 -15.31 -29.37
C VAL A 224 10.83 -14.22 -28.74
N SER A 225 11.32 -13.70 -27.60
CA SER A 225 11.19 -12.33 -27.06
C SER A 225 9.92 -11.53 -27.39
N SER A 226 8.91 -11.70 -26.53
CA SER A 226 8.05 -10.58 -26.11
C SER A 226 8.07 -10.59 -24.58
N GLU A 227 8.62 -9.55 -23.95
CA GLU A 227 8.65 -9.40 -22.49
C GLU A 227 7.20 -9.42 -21.97
N LYS A 228 6.81 -10.55 -21.36
CA LYS A 228 5.51 -10.67 -20.71
C LYS A 228 5.56 -9.87 -19.41
N PRO A 229 4.50 -9.12 -19.07
CA PRO A 229 4.45 -8.38 -17.81
C PRO A 229 4.63 -9.33 -16.62
N LEU A 230 5.24 -8.85 -15.53
CA LEU A 230 5.54 -9.62 -14.33
C LEU A 230 4.27 -10.25 -13.73
N ALA A 231 3.14 -9.54 -13.80
CA ALA A 231 1.86 -10.07 -13.37
C ALA A 231 1.46 -11.38 -14.09
N ASP A 232 1.86 -11.55 -15.35
CA ASP A 232 1.57 -12.74 -16.15
C ASP A 232 2.59 -13.85 -15.92
N THR A 233 3.86 -13.52 -15.68
CA THR A 233 4.90 -14.52 -15.36
C THR A 233 4.71 -15.13 -13.97
N LEU A 234 4.10 -14.38 -13.04
CA LEU A 234 3.78 -14.86 -11.68
C LEU A 234 2.49 -15.70 -11.60
N LYS A 235 1.74 -15.86 -12.70
CA LYS A 235 0.55 -16.71 -12.72
C LYS A 235 0.98 -18.18 -12.85
N LEU A 236 0.49 -19.02 -11.95
CA LEU A 236 0.65 -20.46 -12.08
C LEU A 236 -0.13 -20.94 -13.31
N VAL A 237 0.53 -21.69 -14.19
CA VAL A 237 -0.13 -22.25 -15.36
C VAL A 237 -1.03 -23.41 -14.91
N PRO A 238 -2.31 -23.45 -15.33
CA PRO A 238 -3.20 -24.58 -15.05
C PRO A 238 -2.58 -25.92 -15.48
N GLY A 239 -2.35 -26.83 -14.52
CA GLY A 239 -1.78 -28.15 -14.78
C GLY A 239 -0.26 -28.28 -14.56
N GLU A 240 0.43 -27.19 -14.24
CA GLU A 240 1.84 -27.24 -13.84
C GLU A 240 1.98 -27.82 -12.42
N ALA A 241 2.92 -28.75 -12.24
CA ALA A 241 3.23 -29.30 -10.93
C ALA A 241 3.95 -28.24 -10.08
N PHE A 242 3.21 -27.61 -9.17
CA PHE A 242 3.78 -26.63 -8.24
C PHE A 242 4.49 -27.36 -7.08
N ASP A 243 5.81 -27.24 -7.02
CA ASP A 243 6.63 -27.73 -5.90
C ASP A 243 6.99 -26.56 -4.96
N PRO A 244 6.30 -26.38 -3.83
CA PRO A 244 6.54 -25.25 -2.95
C PRO A 244 7.88 -25.40 -2.21
N ILE A 245 8.66 -24.31 -2.18
CA ILE A 245 9.89 -24.27 -1.38
C ILE A 245 9.51 -24.38 0.11
N PRO A 246 10.08 -25.35 0.86
CA PRO A 246 9.83 -25.47 2.29
C PRO A 246 10.23 -24.19 3.04
N HIS A 247 9.41 -23.76 4.01
CA HIS A 247 9.63 -22.51 4.75
C HIS A 247 11.02 -22.44 5.40
N GLN A 248 11.53 -23.56 5.91
CA GLN A 248 12.85 -23.61 6.54
C GLN A 248 13.99 -23.36 5.53
N LEU A 249 13.84 -23.86 4.30
CA LEU A 249 14.81 -23.66 3.24
C LEU A 249 14.76 -22.21 2.76
N LEU A 250 13.55 -21.67 2.54
CA LEU A 250 13.36 -20.27 2.16
C LEU A 250 13.93 -19.31 3.21
N ARG A 251 13.73 -19.59 4.51
CA ARG A 251 14.32 -18.80 5.59
C ARG A 251 15.85 -18.78 5.52
N LYS A 252 16.49 -19.94 5.31
CA LYS A 252 17.95 -20.03 5.15
C LYS A 252 18.43 -19.29 3.91
N TYR A 253 17.69 -19.40 2.81
CA TYR A 253 17.98 -18.70 1.55
C TYR A 253 17.94 -17.17 1.71
N VAL A 254 16.88 -16.65 2.34
CA VAL A 254 16.76 -15.21 2.65
C VAL A 254 17.92 -14.76 3.55
N GLY A 255 18.24 -15.52 4.59
CA GLY A 255 19.35 -15.22 5.49
C GLY A 255 20.71 -15.19 4.76
N TYR A 256 20.94 -16.14 3.85
CA TYR A 256 22.14 -16.20 3.03
C TYR A 256 22.22 -14.99 2.08
N ALA A 257 21.16 -14.73 1.32
CA ALA A 257 21.11 -13.64 0.35
C ALA A 257 21.34 -12.27 1.00
N ARG A 258 20.73 -12.00 2.16
CA ARG A 258 20.93 -10.77 2.92
C ARG A 258 22.36 -10.58 3.43
N HIS A 259 23.05 -11.67 3.74
CA HIS A 259 24.38 -11.63 4.33
C HIS A 259 25.50 -11.52 3.28
N TYR A 260 25.34 -12.15 2.11
CA TYR A 260 26.44 -12.30 1.15
C TYR A 260 26.29 -11.52 -0.15
N VAL A 261 25.09 -11.05 -0.49
CA VAL A 261 24.82 -10.44 -1.80
C VAL A 261 24.50 -8.96 -1.65
N HIS A 262 25.29 -8.11 -2.30
CA HIS A 262 25.18 -6.66 -2.20
C HIS A 262 25.08 -6.02 -3.58
N PRO A 263 23.89 -6.09 -4.22
CA PRO A 263 23.74 -5.69 -5.61
C PRO A 263 24.01 -4.20 -5.83
N THR A 264 24.56 -3.89 -7.00
CA THR A 264 24.77 -2.54 -7.50
C THR A 264 23.96 -2.30 -8.78
N LEU A 265 23.46 -1.08 -8.98
CA LEU A 265 22.65 -0.75 -10.17
C LEU A 265 23.52 -0.66 -11.43
N SER A 266 23.06 -1.26 -12.53
CA SER A 266 23.61 -1.01 -13.87
C SER A 266 23.23 0.39 -14.38
N ALA A 267 23.97 0.91 -15.35
CA ALA A 267 23.66 2.20 -15.98
C ALA A 267 22.28 2.19 -16.67
N GLU A 268 21.90 1.06 -17.26
CA GLU A 268 20.60 0.85 -17.92
C GLU A 268 19.46 0.89 -16.89
N ALA A 269 19.61 0.20 -15.76
CA ALA A 269 18.63 0.22 -14.67
C ALA A 269 18.44 1.65 -14.13
N VAL A 270 19.54 2.39 -13.96
CA VAL A 270 19.49 3.80 -13.52
C VAL A 270 18.67 4.66 -14.47
N GLN A 271 18.81 4.48 -15.79
CA GLN A 271 18.04 5.23 -16.79
C GLN A 271 16.54 4.95 -16.66
N VAL A 272 16.14 3.68 -16.59
CA VAL A 272 14.72 3.29 -16.43
C VAL A 272 14.10 3.90 -15.17
N LEU A 273 14.81 3.84 -14.04
CA LEU A 273 14.33 4.40 -12.77
C LEU A 273 14.22 5.94 -12.81
N GLN A 274 15.18 6.62 -13.45
CA GLN A 274 15.16 8.07 -13.61
C GLN A 274 14.00 8.51 -14.51
N ASP A 275 13.83 7.86 -15.65
CA ASP A 275 12.77 8.18 -16.60
C ASP A 275 11.39 8.00 -15.96
N PHE A 276 11.17 6.88 -15.27
CA PHE A 276 9.93 6.63 -14.54
C PHE A 276 9.70 7.66 -13.42
N TYR A 277 10.73 8.00 -12.62
CA TYR A 277 10.60 9.02 -11.57
C TYR A 277 10.23 10.40 -12.13
N LEU A 278 10.86 10.81 -13.25
CA LEU A 278 10.56 12.08 -13.91
C LEU A 278 9.14 12.09 -14.50
N GLU A 279 8.71 10.96 -15.07
CA GLU A 279 7.33 10.77 -15.53
C GLU A 279 6.34 10.92 -14.37
N LEU A 280 6.58 10.23 -13.25
CA LEU A 280 5.80 10.31 -12.03
C LEU A 280 5.62 11.78 -11.60
N ARG A 281 6.74 12.52 -11.55
CA ARG A 281 6.80 13.91 -11.09
C ARG A 281 6.12 14.89 -12.04
N LYS A 282 6.13 14.62 -13.35
CA LYS A 282 5.37 15.41 -14.35
C LYS A 282 3.86 15.23 -14.15
N GLN A 283 3.41 14.01 -13.84
CA GLN A 283 1.99 13.68 -13.68
C GLN A 283 1.38 14.23 -12.38
N ASN A 284 2.14 14.34 -11.28
CA ASN A 284 1.61 14.79 -9.97
C ASN A 284 1.80 16.30 -9.68
N GLN A 285 1.70 17.16 -10.70
CA GLN A 285 1.72 18.62 -10.48
C GLN A 285 0.36 19.18 -9.99
N THR A 286 -0.67 18.35 -9.83
CA THR A 286 -1.98 18.75 -9.29
C THR A 286 -1.97 18.78 -7.75
N ALA A 287 -2.58 19.84 -7.18
CA ALA A 287 -2.33 20.37 -5.84
C ALA A 287 -2.74 19.48 -4.64
N ASP A 288 -3.43 18.37 -4.85
CA ASP A 288 -4.02 17.55 -3.77
C ASP A 288 -3.60 16.07 -3.82
N SER A 289 -2.65 15.71 -4.69
CA SER A 289 -2.03 14.38 -4.68
C SER A 289 -0.88 14.34 -3.66
N THR A 290 -0.58 13.16 -3.07
CA THR A 290 0.57 13.10 -2.17
C THR A 290 1.85 13.43 -2.95
N PRO A 291 2.66 14.39 -2.49
CA PRO A 291 3.74 14.93 -3.29
C PRO A 291 4.79 13.85 -3.56
N ILE A 292 5.19 13.72 -4.82
CA ILE A 292 6.29 12.85 -5.20
C ILE A 292 7.59 13.47 -4.73
N THR A 293 8.18 12.82 -3.74
CA THR A 293 9.47 13.22 -3.17
C THR A 293 10.59 12.35 -3.70
N THR A 294 11.83 12.76 -3.44
CA THR A 294 13.03 11.96 -3.71
C THR A 294 13.00 10.59 -3.03
N ARG A 295 12.19 10.43 -1.97
CA ARG A 295 11.97 9.14 -1.30
C ARG A 295 11.43 8.07 -2.26
N GLN A 296 10.61 8.45 -3.23
CA GLN A 296 10.09 7.48 -4.20
C GLN A 296 11.18 6.94 -5.13
N LEU A 297 12.15 7.79 -5.50
CA LEU A 297 13.32 7.32 -6.24
C LEU A 297 14.19 6.40 -5.36
N GLU A 298 14.37 6.72 -4.08
CA GLU A 298 15.07 5.83 -3.15
C GLU A 298 14.34 4.50 -2.96
N SER A 299 13.00 4.50 -2.88
CA SER A 299 12.17 3.29 -2.83
C SER A 299 12.42 2.39 -4.03
N LEU A 300 12.38 2.96 -5.24
CA LEU A 300 12.67 2.25 -6.49
C LEU A 300 14.06 1.61 -6.48
N ILE A 301 15.08 2.36 -6.03
CA ILE A 301 16.45 1.86 -5.91
C ILE A 301 16.52 0.66 -4.96
N ARG A 302 15.96 0.79 -3.73
CA ARG A 302 15.98 -0.28 -2.72
C ARG A 302 15.28 -1.55 -3.22
N LEU A 303 14.12 -1.39 -3.86
CA LEU A 303 13.34 -2.51 -4.40
C LEU A 303 14.05 -3.19 -5.57
N THR A 304 14.73 -2.42 -6.43
CA THR A 304 15.50 -2.96 -7.58
C THR A 304 16.72 -3.74 -7.09
N GLU A 305 17.42 -3.24 -6.07
CA GLU A 305 18.49 -3.99 -5.41
C GLU A 305 17.95 -5.27 -4.77
N ALA A 306 16.80 -5.20 -4.10
CA ALA A 306 16.16 -6.38 -3.52
C ALA A 306 15.80 -7.42 -4.60
N ARG A 307 15.32 -7.00 -5.77
CA ARG A 307 14.95 -7.88 -6.88
C ARG A 307 16.15 -8.66 -7.42
N ALA A 308 17.30 -8.00 -7.58
CA ALA A 308 18.54 -8.65 -7.96
C ALA A 308 19.06 -9.60 -6.86
N ARG A 309 18.93 -9.21 -5.58
CA ARG A 309 19.31 -10.04 -4.43
C ARG A 309 18.52 -11.35 -4.35
N VAL A 310 17.25 -11.35 -4.73
CA VAL A 310 16.40 -12.57 -4.76
C VAL A 310 17.06 -13.68 -5.59
N GLU A 311 17.77 -13.33 -6.66
CA GLU A 311 18.46 -14.27 -7.56
C GLU A 311 19.97 -14.37 -7.27
N LEU A 312 20.43 -13.85 -6.14
CA LEU A 312 21.84 -13.80 -5.74
C LEU A 312 22.74 -13.08 -6.76
N ARG A 313 22.20 -12.09 -7.49
CA ARG A 313 22.95 -11.32 -8.48
C ARG A 313 23.60 -10.10 -7.85
N GLU A 314 24.89 -9.89 -8.10
CA GLU A 314 25.65 -8.71 -7.63
C GLU A 314 25.39 -7.43 -8.45
N LYS A 315 24.67 -7.55 -9.56
CA LYS A 315 24.27 -6.42 -10.40
C LYS A 315 22.78 -6.48 -10.69
N ALA A 316 22.11 -5.35 -10.44
CA ALA A 316 20.75 -5.11 -10.85
C ALA A 316 20.71 -4.60 -12.29
N THR A 317 19.90 -5.26 -13.10
CA THR A 317 19.77 -5.10 -14.54
C THR A 317 18.55 -4.25 -14.90
N GLN A 318 18.40 -3.89 -16.17
CA GLN A 318 17.23 -3.15 -16.67
C GLN A 318 15.91 -3.88 -16.36
N SER A 319 15.86 -5.19 -16.58
CA SER A 319 14.67 -6.02 -16.32
C SER A 319 14.23 -5.98 -14.86
N ASP A 320 15.17 -5.89 -13.91
CA ASP A 320 14.83 -5.73 -12.48
C ASP A 320 14.13 -4.40 -12.19
N ALA A 321 14.59 -3.34 -12.86
CA ALA A 321 14.01 -2.02 -12.71
C ALA A 321 12.59 -2.00 -13.30
N GLU A 322 12.38 -2.65 -14.44
CA GLU A 322 11.06 -2.77 -15.08
C GLU A 322 10.07 -3.55 -14.22
N ASP A 323 10.47 -4.70 -13.67
CA ASP A 323 9.69 -5.49 -12.69
C ASP A 323 9.24 -4.61 -11.50
N VAL A 324 10.17 -3.83 -10.95
CA VAL A 324 9.90 -2.95 -9.81
C VAL A 324 9.00 -1.78 -10.19
N VAL A 325 9.17 -1.22 -11.39
CA VAL A 325 8.27 -0.18 -11.92
C VAL A 325 6.85 -0.73 -12.05
N GLU A 326 6.66 -1.98 -12.49
CA GLU A 326 5.34 -2.61 -12.55
C GLU A 326 4.71 -2.75 -11.14
N ILE A 327 5.48 -3.23 -10.17
CA ILE A 327 5.02 -3.34 -8.76
C ILE A 327 4.66 -1.96 -8.20
N MET A 328 5.50 -0.95 -8.45
CA MET A 328 5.28 0.42 -8.01
C MET A 328 4.03 1.02 -8.65
N LYS A 329 3.86 0.82 -9.96
CA LYS A 329 2.64 1.23 -10.68
C LYS A 329 1.40 0.58 -10.10
N HIS A 330 1.42 -0.70 -9.76
CA HIS A 330 0.28 -1.35 -9.10
C HIS A 330 0.02 -0.76 -7.70
N SER A 331 1.06 -0.46 -6.93
CA SER A 331 0.90 0.18 -5.61
C SER A 331 0.29 1.58 -5.72
N LEU A 332 0.65 2.34 -6.76
CA LEU A 332 0.13 3.67 -7.01
C LEU A 332 -1.22 3.66 -7.73
N ALA A 333 -1.48 2.70 -8.61
CA ALA A 333 -2.67 2.65 -9.44
C ALA A 333 -3.93 2.69 -8.57
N ASP A 334 -4.08 1.79 -7.58
CA ASP A 334 -5.26 1.80 -6.71
C ASP A 334 -5.31 3.01 -5.76
N THR A 335 -4.18 3.70 -5.58
CA THR A 335 -4.06 4.94 -4.79
C THR A 335 -4.53 6.17 -5.58
N TYR A 336 -4.46 6.12 -6.92
CA TYR A 336 -4.65 7.25 -7.84
C TYR A 336 -5.59 6.96 -9.03
N SER A 337 -6.24 5.80 -9.07
CA SER A 337 -7.15 5.42 -10.14
C SER A 337 -8.59 5.71 -9.78
N ASP A 338 -9.29 6.33 -10.72
CA ASP A 338 -10.73 6.48 -10.67
C ASP A 338 -11.45 5.14 -10.85
N GLU A 339 -12.74 5.08 -10.47
CA GLU A 339 -13.67 3.96 -10.69
C GLU A 339 -13.63 3.31 -12.09
N PHE A 340 -13.04 3.96 -13.09
CA PHE A 340 -12.89 3.48 -14.47
C PHE A 340 -11.45 3.07 -14.86
N GLY A 341 -10.52 2.94 -13.91
CA GLY A 341 -9.16 2.45 -14.18
C GLY A 341 -8.26 3.43 -14.95
N ARG A 342 -8.66 4.70 -15.04
CA ARG A 342 -7.81 5.79 -15.53
C ARG A 342 -7.13 6.45 -14.33
N LEU A 343 -5.83 6.75 -14.48
CA LEU A 343 -5.06 7.55 -13.52
C LEU A 343 -5.59 8.97 -13.54
N ASP A 344 -6.52 9.30 -12.64
CA ASP A 344 -7.19 10.60 -12.62
C ASP A 344 -6.74 11.38 -11.39
N PHE A 345 -5.70 12.20 -11.58
CA PHE A 345 -5.14 13.07 -10.54
C PHE A 345 -5.99 14.34 -10.29
N ASP A 346 -7.12 14.49 -10.98
CA ASP A 346 -8.07 15.62 -10.84
C ASP A 346 -9.15 15.37 -9.77
N ARG A 347 -9.25 14.15 -9.21
CA ARG A 347 -10.38 13.77 -8.34
C ARG A 347 -10.38 14.35 -6.93
N SER A 348 -9.36 15.14 -6.57
CA SER A 348 -9.41 15.90 -5.32
C SER A 348 -10.38 17.09 -5.34
N GLN A 349 -10.92 17.47 -6.50
CA GLN A 349 -11.86 18.59 -6.58
C GLN A 349 -13.19 18.33 -5.83
N LEU A 350 -13.47 17.08 -5.44
CA LEU A 350 -14.71 16.72 -4.72
C LEU A 350 -14.51 16.28 -3.25
N GLY A 351 -13.28 16.37 -2.71
CA GLY A 351 -12.97 16.04 -1.31
C GLY A 351 -12.53 17.25 -0.46
N SER A 352 -13.29 17.56 0.58
CA SER A 352 -12.85 18.27 1.81
C SER A 352 -12.21 19.66 1.76
N GLY A 353 -12.17 20.39 0.63
CA GLY A 353 -11.69 21.78 0.63
C GLY A 353 -12.66 22.73 1.36
N MET A 354 -12.19 23.51 2.34
CA MET A 354 -12.95 24.61 3.00
C MET A 354 -13.61 25.57 1.98
N SER A 355 -13.03 25.70 0.77
CA SER A 355 -13.54 26.53 -0.32
C SER A 355 -14.77 25.94 -1.02
N ASN A 356 -14.85 24.62 -1.23
CA ASN A 356 -15.98 23.97 -1.91
C ASN A 356 -17.16 23.72 -0.97
N ARG A 357 -16.95 23.50 0.34
CA ARG A 357 -18.06 23.47 1.32
C ARG A 357 -18.81 24.81 1.37
N SER A 358 -18.10 25.92 1.18
CA SER A 358 -18.69 27.26 1.04
C SER A 358 -19.52 27.38 -0.25
N LYS A 359 -19.04 26.85 -1.38
CA LYS A 359 -19.79 26.83 -2.66
C LYS A 359 -21.04 25.95 -2.58
N VAL A 360 -20.93 24.74 -2.03
CA VAL A 360 -22.06 23.83 -1.78
C VAL A 360 -23.10 24.50 -0.89
N LYS A 361 -22.67 25.07 0.24
CA LYS A 361 -23.59 25.79 1.15
C LYS A 361 -24.25 26.99 0.47
N LYS A 362 -23.52 27.77 -0.32
CA LYS A 362 -24.06 28.89 -1.10
C LYS A 362 -25.10 28.42 -2.13
N PHE A 363 -24.78 27.36 -2.87
CA PHE A 363 -25.66 26.78 -3.88
C PHE A 363 -26.95 26.22 -3.26
N VAL A 364 -26.85 25.40 -2.22
CA VAL A 364 -28.00 24.83 -1.52
C VAL A 364 -28.86 25.92 -0.86
N THR A 365 -28.24 26.96 -0.27
CA THR A 365 -29.00 28.08 0.31
C THR A 365 -29.76 28.87 -0.75
N ALA A 366 -29.14 29.10 -1.91
CA ALA A 366 -29.79 29.79 -3.02
C ALA A 366 -30.91 28.93 -3.64
N LEU A 367 -30.70 27.62 -3.73
CA LEU A 367 -31.69 26.67 -4.23
C LEU A 367 -32.90 26.56 -3.30
N ASN A 368 -32.70 26.53 -1.98
CA ASN A 368 -33.77 26.60 -0.97
C ASN A 368 -34.58 27.89 -1.12
N ARG A 369 -33.93 29.04 -1.30
CA ARG A 369 -34.62 30.33 -1.53
C ARG A 369 -35.43 30.35 -2.82
N LEU A 370 -34.92 29.71 -3.87
CA LEU A 370 -35.62 29.61 -5.15
C LEU A 370 -36.83 28.69 -5.03
N ALA A 371 -36.69 27.57 -4.32
CA ALA A 371 -37.79 26.66 -3.98
C ALA A 371 -38.90 27.35 -3.18
N GLU A 372 -38.53 28.13 -2.15
CA GLU A 372 -39.48 28.89 -1.31
C GLU A 372 -40.26 29.95 -2.11
N ARG A 373 -39.60 30.65 -3.04
CA ARG A 373 -40.23 31.68 -3.87
C ARG A 373 -41.17 31.13 -4.94
N THR A 374 -40.86 29.94 -5.45
CA THR A 374 -41.60 29.33 -6.57
C THR A 374 -42.56 28.23 -6.12
N SER A 375 -42.54 27.85 -4.83
CA SER A 375 -43.23 26.68 -4.27
C SER A 375 -42.96 25.39 -5.06
N LYS A 376 -41.76 25.26 -5.64
CA LYS A 376 -41.32 24.10 -6.41
C LYS A 376 -40.28 23.31 -5.61
N SER A 377 -40.48 22.00 -5.51
CA SER A 377 -39.55 21.06 -4.88
C SER A 377 -38.77 20.21 -5.89
N MET A 378 -39.05 20.38 -7.18
CA MET A 378 -38.48 19.63 -8.30
C MET A 378 -37.80 20.59 -9.27
N PHE A 379 -36.57 20.27 -9.64
CA PHE A 379 -35.74 21.10 -10.51
C PHE A 379 -35.17 20.29 -11.66
N GLU A 380 -35.16 20.88 -12.85
CA GLU A 380 -34.46 20.31 -14.00
C GLU A 380 -32.97 20.63 -13.95
N PHE A 381 -32.16 19.74 -14.53
CA PHE A 381 -30.71 19.93 -14.60
C PHE A 381 -30.30 21.26 -15.24
N GLN A 382 -31.07 21.74 -16.22
CA GLN A 382 -30.81 22.99 -16.90
C GLN A 382 -31.07 24.22 -16.00
N GLU A 383 -32.09 24.15 -15.15
CA GLU A 383 -32.40 25.18 -14.14
C GLU A 383 -31.30 25.23 -13.06
N LEU A 384 -30.86 24.07 -12.57
CA LEU A 384 -29.74 23.97 -11.63
C LEU A 384 -28.45 24.56 -12.22
N ARG A 385 -28.21 24.34 -13.52
CA ARG A 385 -27.04 24.88 -14.23
C ARG A 385 -27.12 26.38 -14.41
N GLN A 386 -28.32 26.93 -14.64
CA GLN A 386 -28.54 28.38 -14.69
C GLN A 386 -28.30 29.01 -13.32
N LEU A 387 -28.84 28.43 -12.25
CA LEU A 387 -28.61 28.90 -10.88
C LEU A 387 -27.11 28.92 -10.52
N ALA A 388 -26.34 27.91 -10.93
CA ALA A 388 -24.90 27.87 -10.70
C ALA A 388 -24.15 28.99 -11.44
N LYS A 389 -24.58 29.31 -12.68
CA LYS A 389 -24.03 30.43 -13.46
C LYS A 389 -24.34 31.78 -12.82
N ASP A 390 -25.56 31.98 -12.35
CA ASP A 390 -25.98 33.23 -11.69
C ASP A 390 -25.20 33.49 -10.40
N LEU A 391 -24.84 32.43 -9.67
CA LEU A 391 -24.03 32.48 -8.46
C LEU A 391 -22.51 32.52 -8.72
N GLN A 392 -22.08 32.57 -9.98
CA GLN A 392 -20.68 32.52 -10.40
C GLN A 392 -19.91 31.32 -9.82
N ILE A 393 -20.60 30.19 -9.64
CA ILE A 393 -19.98 28.96 -9.16
C ILE A 393 -19.35 28.27 -10.36
N GLN A 394 -18.04 28.49 -10.55
CA GLN A 394 -17.27 27.77 -11.55
C GLN A 394 -16.99 26.35 -11.07
N VAL A 395 -17.52 25.39 -11.82
CA VAL A 395 -17.28 23.96 -11.68
C VAL A 395 -16.94 23.41 -13.06
N VAL A 396 -15.85 22.65 -13.16
CA VAL A 396 -15.37 22.06 -14.42
C VAL A 396 -16.34 20.96 -14.88
N ASP A 397 -16.78 20.11 -13.95
CA ASP A 397 -17.84 19.11 -14.18
C ASP A 397 -19.09 19.39 -13.32
N PHE A 398 -20.12 19.92 -13.97
CA PHE A 398 -21.40 20.20 -13.31
C PHE A 398 -22.24 18.94 -13.09
N GLU A 399 -22.07 17.89 -13.90
CA GLU A 399 -22.80 16.64 -13.70
C GLU A 399 -22.29 15.92 -12.44
N GLY A 400 -20.97 15.83 -12.26
CA GLY A 400 -20.36 15.31 -11.04
C GLY A 400 -20.73 16.13 -9.79
N PHE A 401 -20.83 17.45 -9.89
CA PHE A 401 -21.25 18.30 -8.78
C PHE A 401 -22.69 18.05 -8.32
N ILE A 402 -23.63 17.86 -9.26
CA ILE A 402 -25.00 17.49 -8.91
C ILE A 402 -25.07 16.04 -8.40
N GLY A 403 -24.25 15.14 -8.95
CA GLY A 403 -24.09 13.77 -8.44
C GLY A 403 -23.68 13.75 -6.96
N ALA A 404 -22.70 14.57 -6.59
CA ALA A 404 -22.25 14.70 -5.20
C ALA A 404 -23.34 15.25 -4.27
N LEU A 405 -24.15 16.23 -4.72
CA LEU A 405 -25.29 16.71 -3.94
C LEU A 405 -26.38 15.64 -3.76
N ASN A 406 -26.51 14.74 -4.73
CA ASN A 406 -27.43 13.60 -4.65
C ASN A 406 -26.94 12.55 -3.64
N GLU A 407 -25.66 12.21 -3.66
CA GLU A 407 -25.04 11.29 -2.69
C GLU A 407 -25.03 11.84 -1.27
N GLN A 408 -24.83 13.15 -1.12
CA GLN A 408 -24.87 13.84 0.18
C GLN A 408 -26.29 14.06 0.70
N GLY A 409 -27.32 13.72 -0.07
CA GLY A 409 -28.72 13.79 0.33
C GLY A 409 -29.33 15.20 0.31
N TYR A 410 -28.68 16.20 -0.28
CA TYR A 410 -29.26 17.54 -0.50
C TYR A 410 -30.25 17.55 -1.67
N LEU A 411 -29.97 16.72 -2.68
CA LEU A 411 -30.83 16.48 -3.83
C LEU A 411 -31.16 14.99 -3.91
N LEU A 412 -32.28 14.65 -4.54
CA LEU A 412 -32.62 13.26 -4.84
C LEU A 412 -33.05 13.15 -6.29
N LYS A 413 -32.31 12.37 -7.08
CA LYS A 413 -32.62 12.13 -8.49
C LYS A 413 -33.92 11.32 -8.59
N LYS A 414 -34.95 11.91 -9.21
CA LYS A 414 -36.29 11.29 -9.36
C LYS A 414 -36.62 10.90 -10.80
N GLY A 415 -35.89 11.43 -11.78
CA GLY A 415 -36.12 11.15 -13.20
C GLY A 415 -34.89 11.47 -14.06
N HIS A 416 -35.06 11.36 -15.38
CA HIS A 416 -33.99 11.71 -16.31
C HIS A 416 -33.75 13.22 -16.26
N ARG A 417 -32.61 13.62 -15.69
CA ARG A 417 -32.21 15.04 -15.47
C ARG A 417 -33.16 15.84 -14.56
N THR A 418 -33.90 15.18 -13.67
CA THR A 418 -34.81 15.81 -12.70
C THR A 418 -34.41 15.46 -11.26
N TYR A 419 -34.30 16.49 -10.43
CA TYR A 419 -33.80 16.40 -9.05
C TYR A 419 -34.80 17.03 -8.08
N GLN A 420 -35.11 16.30 -7.02
CA GLN A 420 -35.92 16.80 -5.92
C GLN A 420 -35.03 17.39 -4.84
N LEU A 421 -35.33 18.60 -4.38
CA LEU A 421 -34.68 19.19 -3.23
C LEU A 421 -35.14 18.50 -1.95
N GLN A 422 -34.19 17.97 -1.19
CA GLN A 422 -34.43 17.41 0.14
C GLN A 422 -34.28 18.55 1.15
N THR A 423 -35.39 18.98 1.75
CA THR A 423 -35.37 19.89 2.89
C THR A 423 -34.70 19.20 4.07
N ILE A 424 -33.66 19.83 4.62
CA ILE A 424 -33.12 19.51 5.96
C ILE A 424 -33.97 20.20 7.01
#